data_AF-A0A6B0XPR6-F1
#
_entry.id   AF-A0A6B0XPR6-F1
#
_cell.length_a   1.000
_cell.length_b   1.000
_cell.length_c   1.000
_cell.angle_alpha   90.00
_cell.angle_beta   90.00
_cell.angle_gamma   90.00
#
_symmetry.space_group_name_H-M   'P 1'
#
loop_
_entity.id
_entity.type
_entity.pdbx_description
1 polymer ?
#
loop_
_entity_poly.entity_id
_entity_poly.type
_entity_poly.pdbx_seq_one_letter_code
_entity_poly.pdbx_strand_id
1 'polypeptide(L)' 'MESANGVGTTEVRVRYAETDQMGRAHHRHYLVWCELGRTTLMRERGVSYAELERGGLWLPVSRVEVEYRIPVEYDELIR' A
#
# COMPACT_ATOMS: atom_id res chain seq x y z
N MET A 1 -9.68 -17.03 -15.67
CA MET A 1 -8.54 -17.95 -15.89
C MET A 1 -7.55 -17.24 -16.78
N GLU A 2 -6.57 -16.58 -16.16
CA GLU A 2 -5.30 -16.06 -16.69
C GLU A 2 -4.50 -15.71 -15.41
N SER A 3 -3.80 -16.66 -14.78
CA SER A 3 -2.48 -17.21 -15.11
C SER A 3 -1.32 -16.25 -14.82
N ALA A 4 -0.62 -16.58 -13.72
CA ALA A 4 0.84 -16.66 -13.65
C ALA A 4 1.70 -15.42 -13.35
N ASN A 5 1.18 -14.35 -12.74
CA ASN A 5 2.06 -13.37 -12.09
C ASN A 5 1.60 -13.08 -10.67
N GLY A 6 2.53 -13.16 -9.71
CA GLY A 6 2.30 -12.85 -8.29
C GLY A 6 2.03 -11.36 -8.02
N VAL A 7 1.52 -10.63 -9.00
CA VAL A 7 1.33 -9.18 -8.98
C VAL A 7 -0.14 -8.87 -8.70
N GLY A 8 -0.38 -7.96 -7.76
CA GLY A 8 -1.68 -7.34 -7.52
C GLY A 8 -1.57 -5.82 -7.70
N THR A 9 -2.70 -5.18 -7.96
CA THR A 9 -2.78 -3.72 -8.12
C THR A 9 -3.80 -3.17 -7.13
N THR A 10 -3.53 -2.03 -6.52
CA THR A 10 -4.50 -1.36 -5.64
C THR A 10 -4.53 0.12 -5.96
N GLU A 11 -5.72 0.60 -6.29
CA GLU A 11 -5.92 2.03 -6.53
C GLU A 11 -6.02 2.79 -5.21
N VAL A 12 -5.35 3.93 -5.15
CA VAL A 12 -5.41 4.86 -4.02
C VAL A 12 -5.74 6.25 -4.53
N ARG A 13 -6.82 6.83 -4.00
CA ARG A 13 -7.10 8.26 -4.17
C ARG A 13 -6.38 9.01 -3.06
N VAL A 14 -5.48 9.92 -3.41
CA VAL A 14 -4.72 10.71 -2.43
C VAL A 14 -5.66 11.64 -1.69
N ARG A 15 -5.74 11.45 -0.37
CA ARG A 15 -6.68 12.18 0.49
C ARG A 15 -6.07 13.52 0.90
N TYR A 16 -6.92 14.50 1.21
CA TYR A 16 -6.44 15.80 1.69
C TYR A 16 -5.58 15.69 2.96
N ALA A 17 -5.93 14.78 3.89
CA ALA A 17 -5.14 14.52 5.10
C ALA A 17 -3.76 13.86 4.82
N GLU A 18 -3.54 13.43 3.58
CA GLU A 18 -2.29 12.80 3.15
C GLU A 18 -1.29 13.79 2.55
N THR A 19 -1.66 15.07 2.42
CA THR A 19 -0.77 16.11 1.90
C THR A 19 -0.01 16.86 2.99
N ASP A 20 0.99 17.64 2.58
CA ASP A 20 1.73 18.56 3.44
C ASP A 20 1.70 20.02 2.95
N GLN A 21 2.45 20.90 3.61
CA GLN A 21 2.51 22.33 3.29
C GLN A 21 3.03 22.63 1.88
N MET A 22 3.66 21.67 1.20
CA MET A 22 4.11 21.80 -0.19
C MET A 22 3.01 21.45 -1.20
N GLY A 23 1.81 21.06 -0.74
CA GLY A 23 0.69 20.68 -1.59
C GLY A 23 0.86 19.33 -2.27
N ARG A 24 1.78 18.49 -1.78
CA ARG A 24 2.07 17.14 -2.29
C ARG A 24 1.73 16.10 -1.24
N ALA A 25 1.56 14.86 -1.66
CA ALA A 25 1.48 13.74 -0.74
C ALA A 25 2.73 13.66 0.14
N HIS A 26 2.53 13.69 1.45
CA HIS A 26 3.63 13.60 2.41
C HIS A 26 4.24 12.19 2.37
N HIS A 27 5.57 12.10 2.28
CA HIS A 27 6.33 10.86 2.11
C HIS A 27 5.96 9.72 3.08
N ARG A 28 5.55 10.03 4.31
CA ARG A 28 5.08 9.04 5.31
C ARG A 28 3.95 8.14 4.83
N HIS A 29 3.06 8.64 3.97
CA HIS A 29 1.87 7.91 3.55
C HIS A 29 2.15 6.85 2.48
N TYR A 30 3.30 6.93 1.80
CA TYR A 30 3.68 5.92 0.80
C TYR A 30 3.79 4.53 1.42
N LEU A 31 4.30 4.40 2.64
CA LEU A 31 4.36 3.11 3.32
C LEU A 31 2.98 2.57 3.71
N VAL A 32 2.04 3.45 4.03
CA VAL A 32 0.64 3.09 4.28
C VAL A 32 0.00 2.56 2.99
N TRP A 33 0.28 3.19 1.85
CA TRP A 33 -0.21 2.73 0.55
C TRP A 33 0.44 1.40 0.13
N CYS A 34 1.73 1.19 0.39
CA CYS A 34 2.40 -0.09 0.19
C CYS A 34 1.78 -1.20 1.06
N GLU A 35 1.44 -0.90 2.32
CA GLU A 35 0.74 -1.84 3.20
C GLU A 35 -0.66 -2.19 2.67
N LEU A 36 -1.40 -1.19 2.19
CA LEU A 36 -2.70 -1.40 1.57
C LEU A 36 -2.55 -2.34 0.35
N GLY A 37 -1.59 -2.11 -0.53
CA GLY A 37 -1.31 -2.99 -1.67
C GLY A 37 -0.99 -4.42 -1.24
N ARG A 38 -0.12 -4.60 -0.25
CA ARG A 38 0.23 -5.92 0.31
C ARG A 38 -0.99 -6.64 0.86
N THR A 39 -1.81 -5.97 1.68
CA THR A 39 -2.96 -6.59 2.33
C THR A 39 -4.13 -6.86 1.38
N THR A 40 -4.29 -6.04 0.33
CA THR A 40 -5.22 -6.30 -0.78
C THR A 40 -4.78 -7.53 -1.57
N LEU A 41 -3.51 -7.61 -1.97
CA LEU A 41 -2.98 -8.79 -2.66
C LEU A 41 -3.16 -10.06 -1.84
N MET A 42 -2.90 -10.00 -0.53
CA MET A 42 -3.15 -11.14 0.36
C MET A 42 -4.63 -11.61 0.28
N ARG A 43 -5.59 -10.67 0.38
CA ARG A 43 -7.02 -11.01 0.28
C ARG A 43 -7.39 -11.61 -1.06
N GLU A 44 -6.86 -11.07 -2.15
CA GLU A 44 -7.05 -11.61 -3.50
C GLU A 44 -6.54 -13.05 -3.64
N ARG A 45 -5.58 -13.45 -2.79
CA ARG A 45 -5.06 -14.82 -2.70
C ARG A 45 -5.72 -15.66 -1.62
N GLY A 46 -6.84 -15.21 -1.07
CA GLY A 46 -7.67 -15.98 -0.14
C GLY A 46 -7.18 -15.98 1.31
N VAL A 47 -6.32 -15.03 1.69
CA VAL A 47 -5.85 -14.88 3.09
C VAL A 47 -5.90 -13.43 3.52
N SER A 48 -6.48 -13.13 4.68
CA SER A 48 -6.37 -11.79 5.27
C SER A 48 -5.31 -11.75 6.37
N TYR A 49 -4.65 -10.59 6.51
CA TYR A 49 -3.66 -10.39 7.58
C TYR A 49 -4.27 -10.61 8.98
N ALA A 50 -5.53 -10.23 9.18
CA ALA A 50 -6.25 -10.44 10.45
C ALA A 50 -6.49 -11.93 10.77
N GLU A 51 -6.65 -12.80 9.77
CA GLU A 51 -6.74 -14.25 9.99
C GLU A 51 -5.40 -14.84 10.42
N LEU A 52 -4.29 -14.37 9.86
CA LEU A 52 -2.95 -14.77 10.27
C LEU A 52 -2.69 -14.40 11.73
N GLU A 53 -3.01 -13.17 12.14
CA GLU A 53 -2.81 -12.74 13.54
C GLU A 53 -3.64 -13.56 14.52
N ARG A 54 -4.91 -13.87 14.18
CA ARG A 54 -5.75 -14.78 14.98
C ARG A 54 -5.18 -16.20 15.05
N GLY A 55 -4.43 -16.62 14.04
CA GLY A 55 -3.71 -17.89 14.00
C GLY A 55 -2.35 -17.87 14.70
N GLY A 56 -1.95 -16.75 15.33
CA GLY A 56 -0.66 -16.61 16.02
C GLY A 56 0.52 -16.34 15.08
N LEU A 57 0.27 -15.78 13.90
CA LEU A 57 1.30 -15.39 12.93
C LEU A 57 1.30 -13.87 12.71
N TRP A 58 2.47 -13.24 12.84
CA TRP A 58 2.69 -11.82 12.60
C TRP A 58 3.71 -11.62 11.48
N LEU A 59 3.56 -10.54 10.71
CA LEU A 59 4.45 -10.20 9.60
C LEU A 59 5.11 -8.83 9.84
N PRO A 60 6.06 -8.71 10.78
CA PRO A 60 6.73 -7.44 11.06
C PRO A 60 7.62 -7.00 9.90
N VAL A 61 7.60 -5.71 9.58
CA VAL A 61 8.53 -5.10 8.61
C VAL A 61 9.87 -4.85 9.31
N SER A 62 10.92 -5.56 8.89
CA SER A 62 12.27 -5.45 9.48
C SER A 62 13.17 -4.42 8.80
N ARG A 63 12.91 -4.13 7.52
CA ARG A 63 13.64 -3.15 6.71
C ARG A 63 12.71 -2.60 5.63
N VAL A 64 12.87 -1.32 5.32
CA VAL A 64 12.23 -0.68 4.18
C VAL A 64 13.24 0.23 3.46
N GLU A 65 13.14 0.28 2.14
CA GLU A 65 13.95 1.14 1.28
C GLU A 65 13.01 1.76 0.24
N VAL A 66 13.01 3.09 0.15
CA VAL A 66 12.10 3.83 -0.73
C VAL A 66 12.88 4.94 -1.42
N GLU A 67 12.73 5.01 -2.74
CA GLU A 67 13.23 6.09 -3.58
C GLU A 67 12.04 6.89 -4.13
N TYR A 68 11.94 8.16 -3.75
CA TYR A 68 10.86 9.05 -4.18
C TYR A 68 11.29 9.80 -5.45
N ARG A 69 10.58 9.57 -6.57
CA ARG A 69 10.98 10.10 -7.89
C ARG A 69 10.11 11.25 -8.37
N ILE A 70 8.79 11.07 -8.33
CA ILE A 70 7.80 12.02 -8.85
C ILE A 70 6.81 12.32 -7.73
N PRO A 71 6.52 13.60 -7.43
CA PRO A 71 5.57 13.96 -6.41
C PRO A 71 4.14 13.67 -6.87
N VAL A 72 3.28 13.29 -5.92
CA VAL A 72 1.85 13.00 -6.13
C VAL A 72 1.00 14.15 -5.59
N GLU A 73 -0.05 14.53 -6.30
CA GLU A 73 -0.93 15.66 -5.96
C GLU A 73 -2.15 15.23 -5.13
N TYR A 74 -2.77 16.21 -4.47
CA TYR A 74 -4.09 16.01 -3.86
C TYR A 74 -5.09 15.52 -4.92
N ASP A 75 -5.94 14.56 -4.53
CA ASP A 75 -7.01 14.00 -5.35
C ASP A 75 -6.52 13.22 -6.57
N GLU A 76 -5.22 12.96 -6.71
CA GLU A 76 -4.68 12.08 -7.75
C GLU A 76 -5.07 10.62 -7.47
N LEU A 77 -5.38 9.87 -8.53
CA LEU A 77 -5.55 8.41 -8.46
C LEU A 77 -4.24 7.73 -8.82
N ILE A 78 -3.63 7.03 -7.88
CA ILE A 78 -2.38 6.28 -8.07
C ILE A 78 -2.64 4.78 -8.00
N ARG A 79 -1.72 3.99 -8.56
CA ARG A 79 -1.77 2.52 -8.63
C ARG A 79 -0.38 1.90 -8.49
#